data_AF-A0A5C9B849-F1
#
_entry.id   AF-A0A5C9B849-F1
#
_cell.length_a   1.000
_cell.length_b   1.000
_cell.length_c   1.000
_cell.angle_alpha   90.00
_cell.angle_beta   90.00
_cell.angle_gamma   90.00
#
_symmetry.space_group_name_H-M   'P 1'
#
loop_
_entity.id
_entity.type
_entity.pdbx_description
1 polymer ?
#
loop_
_entity_poly.entity_id
_entity_poly.type
_entity_poly.pdbx_seq_one_letter_code
_entity_poly.pdbx_strand_id
1 'polypeptide(L)'
;MIEVISEVYMRIRGIIDEPAIMTILWVLASLIAWTTKVRLVSPQEKHFLLWLIGISGLVLYPATLGLSMWDPYRYGYDPVGLLAVYGCIALWTAVRGYWASLCMLLAATLAFAFQLKTSINYWDYLLDPMLVIYSWFALLRLGYGRAYSGRSPEVRARVR
;
A
#
# COMPACT_ATOMS: atom_id res chain seq x y z
N MET A 1 -5.28 -35.66 -12.65
CA MET A 1 -5.59 -35.06 -11.31
C MET A 1 -4.51 -34.08 -10.88
N ILE A 2 -3.23 -34.47 -10.91
CA ILE A 2 -2.09 -33.58 -10.57
C ILE A 2 -1.99 -32.37 -11.53
N GLU A 3 -2.18 -32.57 -12.83
CA GLU A 3 -2.16 -31.48 -13.83
C GLU A 3 -3.29 -30.46 -13.66
N VAL A 4 -4.50 -30.92 -13.31
CA VAL A 4 -5.63 -30.02 -13.04
C VAL A 4 -5.39 -29.21 -11.77
N ILE A 5 -4.79 -29.82 -10.75
CA ILE A 5 -4.43 -29.12 -9.51
C ILE A 5 -3.32 -28.10 -9.78
N SER A 6 -2.30 -28.43 -10.59
CA SER A 6 -1.23 -27.48 -10.93
C SER A 6 -1.74 -26.33 -11.80
N GLU A 7 -2.65 -26.59 -12.74
CA GLU A 7 -3.27 -25.55 -13.57
C GLU A 7 -4.14 -24.60 -12.74
N VAL A 8 -5.00 -25.15 -11.87
CA VAL A 8 -5.81 -24.35 -10.94
C VAL A 8 -4.92 -23.58 -9.97
N TYR A 9 -3.88 -24.21 -9.43
CA TYR A 9 -2.91 -23.56 -8.56
C TYR A 9 -2.17 -22.43 -9.26
N MET A 10 -1.69 -22.63 -10.49
CA MET A 10 -1.02 -21.61 -11.30
C MET A 10 -1.98 -20.46 -11.64
N ARG A 11 -3.26 -20.75 -11.91
CA ARG A 11 -4.28 -19.73 -12.19
C ARG A 11 -4.64 -18.92 -10.95
N ILE A 12 -4.76 -19.58 -9.80
CA ILE A 12 -4.97 -18.91 -8.51
C ILE A 12 -3.73 -18.10 -8.13
N ARG A 13 -2.51 -18.62 -8.33
CA ARG A 13 -1.25 -17.90 -8.08
C ARG A 13 -1.05 -16.73 -9.04
N GLY A 14 -1.54 -16.82 -10.27
CA GLY A 14 -1.54 -15.70 -11.21
C GLY A 14 -2.56 -14.61 -10.86
N ILE A 15 -3.62 -14.94 -10.12
CA ILE A 15 -4.61 -13.97 -9.61
C ILE A 15 -4.16 -13.37 -8.28
N ILE A 16 -3.53 -14.19 -7.44
CA ILE A 16 -2.95 -13.82 -6.16
C ILE A 16 -1.44 -13.73 -6.36
N ASP A 17 -1.01 -12.66 -7.02
CA ASP A 17 0.39 -12.34 -7.24
C ASP A 17 1.21 -12.39 -5.94
N GLU A 18 2.53 -12.49 -6.05
CA GLU A 18 3.41 -12.34 -4.89
C GLU A 18 3.13 -10.96 -4.24
N PRO A 19 2.70 -10.91 -2.96
CA PRO A 19 2.31 -9.65 -2.34
C PRO A 19 3.48 -8.65 -2.34
N ALA A 20 3.17 -7.37 -2.39
CA ALA A 20 4.19 -6.35 -2.28
C ALA A 20 4.91 -6.44 -0.93
N ILE A 21 6.19 -6.08 -0.90
CA ILE A 21 6.96 -6.02 0.35
C ILE A 21 6.29 -5.05 1.32
N MET A 22 5.76 -3.92 0.82
CA MET A 22 4.95 -2.99 1.61
C MET A 22 3.75 -3.67 2.28
N THR A 23 3.05 -4.58 1.59
CA THR A 23 1.92 -5.33 2.15
C THR A 23 2.34 -6.26 3.25
N ILE A 24 3.43 -7.00 3.05
CA ILE A 24 4.01 -7.89 4.05
C ILE A 24 4.35 -7.08 5.30
N LEU A 25 5.08 -5.96 5.15
CA LEU A 25 5.47 -5.10 6.26
C LEU A 25 4.25 -4.48 6.97
N TRP A 26 3.21 -4.10 6.22
CA TRP A 26 1.97 -3.55 6.77
C TRP A 26 1.22 -4.57 7.62
N VAL A 27 1.09 -5.80 7.11
CA VAL A 27 0.45 -6.90 7.83
C VAL A 27 1.27 -7.28 9.06
N LEU A 28 2.60 -7.39 8.95
CA LEU A 28 3.47 -7.69 10.09
C LEU A 28 3.36 -6.61 11.18
N ALA A 29 3.42 -5.33 10.81
CA ALA A 29 3.28 -4.24 11.77
C ALA A 29 1.90 -4.25 12.44
N SER A 30 0.85 -4.56 11.68
CA SER A 30 -0.52 -4.69 12.20
C SER A 30 -0.67 -5.89 13.14
N LEU A 31 -0.05 -7.02 12.81
CA LEU A 31 -0.07 -8.24 13.62
C LEU A 31 0.66 -8.03 14.94
N ILE A 32 1.86 -7.44 14.91
CA ILE A 32 2.62 -7.10 16.12
C ILE A 32 1.83 -6.14 16.99
N ALA A 33 1.21 -5.11 16.40
CA ALA A 33 0.39 -4.17 17.17
C ALA A 33 -0.83 -4.85 17.79
N TRP A 34 -1.42 -5.83 17.10
CA TRP A 34 -2.56 -6.59 17.62
C TRP A 34 -2.18 -7.49 18.80
N THR A 35 -1.04 -8.18 18.73
CA THR A 35 -0.57 -9.11 19.78
C THR A 35 0.04 -8.38 20.99
N THR A 36 0.91 -7.40 20.75
CA THR A 36 1.64 -6.70 21.82
C THR A 36 0.92 -5.48 22.37
N LYS A 37 -0.13 -4.99 21.69
CA LYS A 37 -0.79 -3.70 21.94
C LYS A 37 0.12 -2.47 21.77
N VAL A 38 1.36 -2.65 21.30
CA VAL A 38 2.28 -1.55 20.96
C VAL A 38 1.91 -0.99 19.60
N ARG A 39 1.72 0.32 19.51
CA ARG A 39 1.47 0.99 18.23
C ARG A 39 2.79 1.25 17.51
N LEU A 40 3.11 0.40 16.53
CA LEU A 40 4.28 0.58 15.68
C LEU A 40 4.12 1.69 14.64
N VAL A 41 2.90 1.84 14.10
CA VAL A 41 2.57 2.87 13.10
C VAL A 41 1.66 3.90 13.76
N SER A 42 2.11 5.16 13.81
CA SER A 42 1.29 6.24 14.36
C SER A 42 0.06 6.51 13.47
N PRO A 43 -1.02 7.13 14.00
CA PRO A 43 -2.20 7.47 13.19
C PRO A 43 -1.88 8.37 11.99
N GLN A 44 -0.93 9.30 12.14
CA GLN A 44 -0.50 10.22 11.09
C GLN A 44 0.26 9.48 9.99
N GLU A 45 1.18 8.59 10.35
CA GLU A 45 1.91 7.73 9.42
C GLU A 45 0.98 6.79 8.68
N LYS A 46 0.04 6.16 9.39
CA LYS A 46 -0.99 5.33 8.78
C LYS A 46 -1.76 6.11 7.73
N HIS A 47 -2.23 7.31 8.05
CA HIS A 47 -2.97 8.13 7.10
C HIS A 47 -2.11 8.52 5.88
N PHE A 48 -0.85 8.88 6.12
CA PHE A 48 0.11 9.18 5.06
C PHE A 48 0.34 7.97 4.13
N LEU A 49 0.63 6.79 4.67
CA LEU A 49 0.87 5.57 3.89
C LEU A 49 -0.36 5.17 3.07
N LEU A 50 -1.57 5.25 3.64
CA LEU A 50 -2.81 4.94 2.91
C LEU A 50 -3.00 5.88 1.72
N TRP A 51 -2.73 7.17 1.87
CA TRP A 51 -2.79 8.12 0.74
C TRP A 51 -1.69 7.87 -0.28
N LEU A 52 -0.46 7.66 0.17
CA LEU A 52 0.66 7.35 -0.71
C LEU A 52 0.36 6.13 -1.58
N ILE A 53 -0.06 5.02 -0.96
CA ILE A 53 -0.43 3.78 -1.64
C ILE A 53 -1.64 4.00 -2.56
N GLY A 54 -2.69 4.64 -2.05
CA GLY A 54 -3.92 4.88 -2.81
C GLY A 54 -3.69 5.71 -4.07
N ILE A 55 -2.94 6.81 -3.96
CA ILE A 55 -2.59 7.68 -5.09
C ILE A 55 -1.67 6.94 -6.07
N SER A 56 -0.66 6.24 -5.57
CA SER A 56 0.25 5.48 -6.44
C SER A 56 -0.50 4.38 -7.22
N GLY A 57 -1.46 3.72 -6.58
CA GLY A 57 -2.36 2.76 -7.22
C GLY A 57 -3.26 3.38 -8.30
N LEU A 58 -3.73 4.62 -8.11
CA LEU A 58 -4.47 5.36 -9.14
C LEU A 58 -3.59 5.83 -10.31
N VAL A 59 -2.30 6.03 -10.08
CA VAL A 59 -1.36 6.29 -11.18
C VAL A 59 -1.15 5.01 -11.99
N LEU A 60 -0.97 3.88 -11.30
CA LEU A 60 -0.52 2.64 -11.92
C LEU A 60 -1.67 1.87 -12.59
N TYR A 61 -2.73 1.54 -11.86
CA TYR A 61 -3.70 0.55 -12.31
C TYR A 61 -4.65 1.00 -13.43
N PRO A 62 -5.08 2.27 -13.53
CA PRO A 62 -5.90 2.70 -14.65
C PRO A 62 -5.20 2.51 -16.01
N ALA A 63 -3.89 2.75 -16.05
CA ALA A 63 -3.09 2.51 -17.26
C ALA A 63 -2.96 1.02 -17.58
N THR A 64 -2.73 0.16 -16.57
CA THR A 64 -2.64 -1.29 -16.80
C THR A 64 -3.96 -1.93 -17.24
N LEU A 65 -5.09 -1.28 -16.95
CA LEU A 65 -6.42 -1.69 -17.43
C LEU A 65 -6.69 -1.28 -18.90
N GLY A 66 -5.71 -0.69 -19.58
CA GLY A 66 -5.85 -0.24 -20.97
C GLY A 66 -6.69 1.03 -21.13
N LEU A 67 -6.93 1.77 -20.03
CA LEU A 67 -7.72 3.01 -20.06
C LEU A 67 -6.92 4.21 -20.61
N SER A 68 -5.62 4.05 -20.82
CA SER A 68 -4.71 5.08 -21.34
C SER A 68 -3.61 4.45 -22.20
N MET A 69 -3.07 5.21 -23.16
CA MET A 69 -1.85 4.83 -23.89
C MET A 69 -0.56 5.13 -23.11
N TRP A 70 -0.65 5.93 -22.05
CA TRP A 70 0.46 6.14 -21.12
C TRP A 70 0.55 4.94 -20.18
N ASP A 71 1.72 4.31 -20.11
CA ASP A 71 2.00 3.13 -19.28
C ASP A 71 3.02 3.45 -18.17
N PRO A 72 2.55 3.87 -16.97
CA PRO A 72 3.39 4.16 -15.82
C PRO A 72 4.06 2.92 -15.23
N TYR A 73 3.49 1.73 -15.49
CA TYR A 73 4.03 0.48 -14.99
C TYR A 73 5.42 0.22 -15.58
N ARG A 74 5.65 0.68 -16.82
CA ARG A 74 6.96 0.62 -17.49
C ARG A 74 8.08 1.31 -16.72
N TYR A 75 7.80 2.39 -15.99
CA TYR A 75 8.82 3.08 -15.18
C TYR A 75 9.36 2.22 -14.04
N GLY A 76 8.68 1.13 -13.68
CA GLY A 76 9.20 0.19 -12.69
C GLY A 76 10.34 -0.70 -13.19
N TYR A 77 10.48 -0.87 -14.52
CA TYR A 77 11.59 -1.63 -15.11
C TYR A 77 12.86 -0.78 -15.31
N ASP A 78 12.72 0.54 -15.48
CA ASP A 78 13.81 1.52 -15.42
C ASP A 78 13.57 2.47 -14.24
N PRO A 79 13.88 2.02 -13.02
CA PRO A 79 13.32 2.59 -11.81
C PRO A 79 14.01 3.88 -11.37
N VAL A 80 14.99 4.41 -12.11
CA VAL A 80 15.79 5.58 -11.69
C VAL A 80 14.89 6.75 -11.28
N GLY A 81 13.88 7.06 -12.10
CA GLY A 81 12.92 8.11 -11.79
C GLY A 81 12.06 7.81 -10.56
N LEU A 82 11.60 6.56 -10.42
CA LEU A 82 10.79 6.14 -9.27
C LEU A 82 11.58 6.10 -7.97
N LEU A 83 12.82 5.62 -8.01
CA LEU A 83 13.74 5.63 -6.87
C LEU A 83 14.00 7.06 -6.41
N ALA A 84 14.13 8.03 -7.32
CA ALA A 84 14.24 9.43 -6.96
C ALA A 84 12.96 9.93 -6.26
N VAL A 85 11.78 9.66 -6.81
CA VAL A 85 10.48 10.06 -6.24
C VAL A 85 10.28 9.45 -4.84
N TYR A 86 10.38 8.12 -4.72
CA TYR A 86 10.20 7.43 -3.44
C TYR A 86 11.33 7.70 -2.46
N GLY A 87 12.54 7.98 -2.94
CA GLY A 87 13.66 8.47 -2.14
C GLY A 87 13.38 9.84 -1.52
N CYS A 88 12.87 10.81 -2.30
CA CYS A 88 12.44 12.10 -1.77
C CYS A 88 11.31 11.96 -0.76
N ILE A 89 10.34 11.08 -1.02
CA ILE A 89 9.25 10.78 -0.08
C ILE A 89 9.79 10.18 1.22
N ALA A 90 10.74 9.25 1.14
CA ALA A 90 11.40 8.67 2.31
C ALA A 90 12.20 9.72 3.11
N LEU A 91 12.94 10.61 2.44
CA LEU A 91 13.63 11.71 3.12
C LEU A 91 12.63 12.64 3.83
N TRP A 92 11.50 12.93 3.18
CA TRP A 92 10.44 13.71 3.80
C TRP A 92 9.85 13.02 5.03
N THR A 93 9.59 11.71 5.00
CA THR A 93 9.11 10.98 6.19
C THR A 93 10.14 11.00 7.32
N ALA A 94 11.44 10.92 7.02
CA ALA A 94 12.50 11.06 8.00
C ALA A 94 12.47 12.44 8.69
N VAL A 95 12.36 13.54 7.93
CA VAL A 95 12.25 14.91 8.47
C VAL A 95 11.00 15.08 9.33
N ARG A 96 9.91 14.38 9.00
CA ARG A 96 8.65 14.41 9.77
C ARG A 96 8.67 13.52 11.02
N GLY A 97 9.72 12.72 11.23
CA GLY A 97 9.78 11.72 12.30
C GLY A 97 8.85 10.52 12.07
N TYR A 98 8.45 10.27 10.83
CA TYR A 98 7.58 9.16 10.42
C TYR A 98 8.41 7.90 10.20
N TRP A 99 9.00 7.40 11.29
CA TRP A 99 9.98 6.32 11.28
C TRP A 99 9.44 5.00 10.75
N ALA A 100 8.19 4.64 11.04
CA ALA A 100 7.60 3.41 10.51
C ALA A 100 7.41 3.52 9.00
N SER A 101 6.96 4.68 8.51
CA SER A 101 6.81 4.94 7.06
C SER A 101 8.16 4.92 6.36
N LEU A 102 9.18 5.55 6.94
CA LEU A 102 10.56 5.52 6.44
C LEU A 102 11.07 4.08 6.35
N CYS A 103 11.01 3.32 7.45
CA CYS A 103 11.49 1.94 7.50
C CYS A 103 10.81 1.05 6.46
N MET A 104 9.50 1.22 6.25
CA MET A 104 8.75 0.47 5.24
C MET A 104 9.22 0.77 3.82
N LEU A 105 9.35 2.06 3.46
CA LEU A 105 9.83 2.49 2.15
C LEU A 105 11.26 2.02 1.89
N LEU A 106 12.15 2.16 2.88
CA LEU A 106 13.52 1.69 2.78
C LEU A 106 13.59 0.17 2.66
N ALA A 107 12.85 -0.59 3.46
CA ALA A 107 12.84 -2.04 3.40
C ALA A 107 12.31 -2.57 2.06
N ALA A 108 11.24 -1.97 1.52
CA ALA A 108 10.74 -2.32 0.19
C ALA A 108 11.78 -2.00 -0.91
N THR A 109 12.48 -0.87 -0.80
CA THR A 109 13.52 -0.47 -1.75
C THR A 109 14.77 -1.34 -1.66
N LEU A 110 15.18 -1.73 -0.45
CA LEU A 110 16.27 -2.67 -0.24
C LEU A 110 15.90 -4.07 -0.76
N ALA A 111 14.67 -4.51 -0.53
CA ALA A 111 14.19 -5.77 -1.08
C ALA A 111 14.26 -5.77 -2.62
N PHE A 112 13.93 -4.65 -3.27
CA PHE A 112 14.15 -4.47 -4.70
C PHE A 112 15.64 -4.49 -5.08
N ALA A 113 16.48 -3.75 -4.36
CA ALA A 113 17.92 -3.70 -4.63
C ALA A 113 18.59 -5.07 -4.51
N PHE A 114 18.15 -5.91 -3.56
CA PHE A 114 18.61 -7.28 -3.38
C PHE A 114 17.85 -8.32 -4.21
N GLN A 115 16.90 -7.90 -5.04
CA GLN A 115 16.08 -8.77 -5.89
C GLN A 115 15.43 -9.91 -5.09
N LEU A 116 14.83 -9.58 -3.95
CA LEU A 116 14.22 -10.56 -3.05
C LEU A 116 12.91 -11.14 -3.57
N LYS A 117 12.32 -10.57 -4.63
CA LYS A 117 11.19 -11.14 -5.37
C LYS A 117 11.64 -11.56 -6.77
N THR A 118 10.85 -12.43 -7.39
CA THR A 118 11.04 -12.84 -8.78
C THR A 118 10.86 -11.67 -9.75
N SER A 119 10.02 -10.68 -9.38
CA SER A 119 9.81 -9.51 -10.20
C SER A 119 11.02 -8.58 -10.20
N ILE A 120 11.37 -8.10 -11.38
CA ILE A 120 12.38 -7.05 -11.62
C ILE A 120 11.75 -5.65 -11.69
N ASN A 121 10.44 -5.53 -11.51
CA ASN A 121 9.72 -4.26 -11.55
C ASN A 121 9.62 -3.66 -10.13
N TYR A 122 10.10 -2.43 -9.94
CA TYR A 122 10.10 -1.78 -8.63
C TYR A 122 8.70 -1.56 -8.05
N TRP A 123 7.68 -1.34 -8.89
CA TRP A 123 6.31 -1.17 -8.44
C TRP A 123 5.80 -2.38 -7.66
N ASP A 124 6.18 -3.59 -8.06
CA ASP A 124 5.72 -4.84 -7.43
C ASP A 124 6.28 -5.07 -6.02
N TYR A 125 7.29 -4.28 -5.62
CA TYR A 125 7.79 -4.26 -4.25
C TYR A 125 7.00 -3.28 -3.38
N LEU A 126 6.43 -2.23 -3.99
CA LEU A 126 5.73 -1.14 -3.31
C LEU A 126 4.22 -1.35 -3.24
N LEU A 127 3.62 -1.91 -4.27
CA LEU A 127 2.17 -1.94 -4.46
C LEU A 127 1.71 -3.31 -4.94
N ASP A 128 0.55 -3.72 -4.43
CA ASP A 128 -0.24 -4.77 -5.02
C ASP A 128 -1.73 -4.36 -5.01
N PRO A 129 -2.59 -5.01 -5.82
CA PRO A 129 -3.98 -4.60 -5.94
C PRO A 129 -4.73 -4.66 -4.60
N MET A 130 -4.41 -5.63 -3.74
CA MET A 130 -5.09 -5.81 -2.46
C MET A 130 -4.76 -4.66 -1.50
N LEU A 131 -3.51 -4.25 -1.42
CA LEU A 131 -3.08 -3.12 -0.57
C LEU A 131 -3.68 -1.80 -1.05
N VAL A 132 -3.80 -1.59 -2.36
CA VAL A 132 -4.44 -0.41 -2.94
C VAL A 132 -5.93 -0.38 -2.60
N ILE A 133 -6.64 -1.49 -2.80
CA ILE A 133 -8.07 -1.61 -2.44
C ILE A 133 -8.27 -1.37 -0.93
N TYR A 134 -7.44 -2.00 -0.09
CA TYR A 134 -7.48 -1.80 1.35
C TYR A 134 -7.29 -0.33 1.72
N SER A 135 -6.36 0.35 1.06
CA SER A 135 -6.06 1.76 1.32
C SER A 135 -7.26 2.65 1.02
N TRP A 136 -7.90 2.47 -0.14
CA TRP A 136 -9.11 3.20 -0.50
C TRP A 136 -10.27 2.92 0.44
N PHE A 137 -10.52 1.65 0.78
CA PHE A 137 -11.57 1.28 1.72
C PHE A 137 -11.35 1.92 3.11
N ALA A 138 -10.11 1.91 3.61
CA ALA A 138 -9.76 2.53 4.88
C ALA A 138 -9.94 4.05 4.85
N LEU A 139 -9.53 4.72 3.77
CA LEU A 139 -9.70 6.17 3.59
C LEU A 139 -11.19 6.56 3.52
N LEU A 140 -12.00 5.82 2.77
CA LEU A 140 -13.45 6.04 2.67
C LEU A 140 -14.13 5.88 4.04
N ARG A 141 -13.77 4.86 4.82
CA ARG A 141 -14.28 4.66 6.18
C ARG A 141 -13.90 5.82 7.11
N LEU A 142 -12.67 6.32 7.02
CA LEU A 142 -12.22 7.48 7.81
C LEU A 142 -12.97 8.76 7.41
N GLY A 143 -13.18 8.99 6.11
CA GLY A 143 -13.95 10.12 5.60
C GLY A 143 -15.41 10.08 6.05
N TYR A 144 -16.06 8.92 5.92
CA TYR A 144 -17.42 8.70 6.36
C TYR A 144 -17.58 8.93 7.86
N GLY A 145 -16.67 8.39 8.69
CA GLY A 145 -16.70 8.59 10.15
C GLY A 145 -16.59 10.06 10.58
N ARG A 146 -15.77 10.86 9.89
CA ARG A 146 -15.64 12.31 10.14
C ARG A 146 -16.90 13.09 9.70
N ALA A 147 -17.49 12.73 8.57
CA ALA A 147 -18.72 13.36 8.07
C ALA A 147 -19.91 13.09 9.00
N TYR A 148 -20.01 11.86 9.53
CA TYR A 148 -21.06 11.49 10.50
C TYR A 148 -20.86 12.15 11.87
N SER A 149 -19.63 12.23 12.38
CA SER A 149 -19.36 12.88 13.67
C SER A 149 -19.56 14.41 13.60
N GLY A 150 -19.27 15.05 12.46
CA GLY A 150 -19.49 16.48 12.23
C GLY A 150 -20.95 16.93 12.20
N ARG A 151 -21.90 16.02 11.93
CA ARG A 151 -23.36 16.30 11.95
C ARG A 151 -24.01 16.16 13.34
N SER A 152 -23.24 15.89 14.39
CA SER A 152 -23.75 15.42 15.69
C SER A 152 -23.89 16.43 16.87
N PRO A 153 -24.25 17.71 16.67
CA PRO A 153 -24.89 18.48 17.74
C PRO A 153 -26.38 18.11 17.90
N GLU A 154 -27.11 17.99 16.79
CA GLU A 154 -28.59 17.96 16.80
C GLU A 154 -29.18 16.59 17.15
N VAL A 155 -28.52 15.50 16.78
CA VAL A 155 -28.98 14.12 17.07
C VAL A 155 -28.85 13.78 18.56
N ARG A 156 -27.89 14.40 19.28
CA ARG A 156 -27.66 14.18 20.72
C ARG A 156 -28.74 14.80 21.61
N ALA A 157 -29.46 15.80 21.10
CA ALA A 157 -30.51 16.50 21.84
C ALA A 157 -31.88 15.77 21.80
N ARG A 158 -32.06 14.79 20.90
CA ARG A 158 -33.33 14.03 20.75
C ARG A 158 -33.38 12.71 21.51
N VAL A 159 -32.32 12.37 22.25
CA VAL A 159 -32.20 11.10 23.01
C VAL A 159 -32.04 11.35 24.52
N ARG A 160 -32.30 12.58 24.98
CA ARG A 160 -32.43 12.89 26.41
C ARG A 160 -33.85 13.28 26.75
#